data_AF-A0A348AN34-F1
#
_entry.id   AF-A0A348AN34-F1
#
_cell.length_a   1.000
_cell.length_b   1.000
_cell.length_c   1.000
_cell.angle_alpha   90.00
_cell.angle_beta   90.00
_cell.angle_gamma   90.00
#
_symmetry.space_group_name_H-M   'P 1'
#
loop_
_entity.id
_entity.type
_entity.pdbx_description
1 polymer ?
#
loop_
_entity_poly.entity_id
_entity_poly.type
_entity_poly.pdbx_seq_one_letter_code
_entity_poly.pdbx_strand_id
1 'polypeptide(L)'
;MKRFQEYQEDLTRVAEWLPWAAMPLAGVVENKDHSFLGAFSYPCDAVFDRACLCRELQALGSGWGLWCENRDGRRYAAFSWLPQAPGDDDAGHFDRVLARLAEQLPLRRLYAGELLQYLFESIATKKEMAFPAIPMYLDALLSLGQTYKLKPQEIHVDGLQVTVIVLNGFLEECVGRLYAFLSEKTIPFRSVRRFLLLTEAEAAEEANRYMAGWCKNRKTIAPLLAYEDNPQKPCGFYAHLLVHWCSERAALVQQSGEIKKFLLEQGLLAHSEHLQPELWFAAVPGNFRAYLVAPMLQIDDVSILFGGETGADPV
;
A
#
# COMPACT_ATOMS: atom_id res chain seq x y z
N MET A 1 38.50 -15.56 -1.22
CA MET A 1 37.97 -15.50 -2.61
C MET A 1 36.53 -15.01 -2.53
N LYS A 2 36.27 -13.71 -2.74
CA LYS A 2 34.92 -13.12 -2.64
C LYS A 2 34.16 -13.41 -3.94
N ARG A 3 33.34 -14.47 -3.95
CA ARG A 3 32.56 -14.97 -5.10
C ARG A 3 31.43 -14.04 -5.61
N PHE A 4 31.34 -12.80 -5.13
CA PHE A 4 30.23 -11.89 -5.43
C PHE A 4 30.66 -10.52 -5.98
N GLN A 5 31.94 -10.32 -6.32
CA GLN A 5 32.39 -9.07 -6.94
C GLN A 5 31.97 -8.92 -8.42
N GLU A 6 31.56 -10.01 -9.08
CA GLU A 6 31.09 -9.99 -10.47
C GLU A 6 29.66 -9.49 -10.62
N TYR A 7 28.84 -9.59 -9.57
CA TYR A 7 27.51 -8.98 -9.52
C TYR A 7 27.64 -7.65 -8.77
N GLN A 8 28.05 -6.59 -9.48
CA GLN A 8 27.97 -5.23 -8.94
C GLN A 8 26.49 -4.85 -8.81
N GLU A 9 25.83 -5.33 -7.75
CA GLU A 9 24.51 -4.87 -7.36
C GLU A 9 24.60 -3.39 -7.02
N ASP A 10 24.14 -2.56 -7.95
CA ASP A 10 24.01 -1.13 -7.75
C ASP A 10 22.72 -0.88 -6.97
N LEU A 11 22.79 -1.04 -5.65
CA LEU A 11 21.67 -0.83 -4.71
C LEU A 11 21.12 0.61 -4.73
N THR A 12 21.70 1.51 -5.52
CA THR A 12 21.15 2.86 -5.75
C THR A 12 20.06 2.90 -6.81
N ARG A 13 19.92 1.84 -7.63
CA ARG A 13 18.90 1.75 -8.68
C ARG A 13 17.57 1.32 -8.10
N VAL A 14 16.51 2.06 -8.44
CA VAL A 14 15.16 1.73 -7.98
C VAL A 14 14.70 0.34 -8.41
N ALA A 15 15.11 -0.13 -9.60
CA ALA A 15 14.68 -1.40 -10.16
C ALA A 15 15.01 -2.58 -9.24
N GLU A 16 16.15 -2.54 -8.54
CA GLU A 16 16.54 -3.57 -7.57
C GLU A 16 15.51 -3.71 -6.42
N TRP A 17 14.81 -2.63 -6.09
CA TRP A 17 13.85 -2.55 -4.99
C TRP A 17 12.38 -2.68 -5.40
N LEU A 18 12.08 -2.55 -6.70
CA LEU A 18 10.73 -2.78 -7.21
C LEU A 18 10.43 -4.28 -7.24
N PRO A 19 9.21 -4.72 -6.86
CA PRO A 19 8.93 -6.14 -6.77
C PRO A 19 8.61 -6.77 -8.14
N TRP A 20 8.25 -6.01 -9.16
CA TRP A 20 7.63 -6.55 -10.38
C TRP A 20 8.62 -7.22 -11.33
N ALA A 21 8.37 -8.47 -11.71
CA ALA A 21 9.23 -9.21 -12.63
C ALA A 21 8.61 -9.30 -14.04
N ALA A 22 7.43 -9.90 -14.17
CA ALA A 22 6.80 -10.19 -15.45
C ALA A 22 5.27 -10.18 -15.35
N MET A 23 4.57 -10.27 -16.47
CA MET A 23 3.11 -10.38 -16.53
C MET A 23 2.72 -11.70 -17.24
N PRO A 24 2.58 -12.82 -16.50
CA PRO A 24 2.23 -14.11 -17.08
C PRO A 24 0.80 -14.15 -17.67
N LEU A 25 -0.12 -13.35 -17.12
CA LEU A 25 -1.49 -13.21 -17.61
C LEU A 25 -1.83 -11.72 -17.71
N ALA A 26 -2.76 -11.35 -18.60
CA ALA A 26 -3.07 -9.94 -18.85
C ALA A 26 -3.45 -9.15 -17.58
N GLY A 27 -4.04 -9.75 -16.56
CA GLY A 27 -4.38 -9.06 -15.30
C GLY A 27 -3.50 -9.40 -14.11
N VAL A 28 -2.40 -10.13 -14.31
CA VAL A 28 -1.55 -10.65 -13.23
C VAL A 28 -0.10 -10.32 -13.51
N VAL A 29 0.53 -9.62 -12.57
CA VAL A 29 1.98 -9.47 -12.49
C VAL A 29 2.54 -10.52 -11.54
N GLU A 30 3.59 -11.18 -11.96
CA GLU A 30 4.46 -11.97 -11.09
C GLU A 30 5.59 -11.07 -10.58
N ASN A 31 5.79 -11.08 -9.27
CA ASN A 31 6.86 -10.37 -8.59
C ASN A 31 8.13 -11.25 -8.50
N LYS A 32 9.28 -10.63 -8.23
CA LYS A 32 10.59 -11.28 -8.10
C LYS A 32 10.68 -12.26 -6.94
N ASP A 33 9.79 -12.15 -5.96
CA ASP A 33 9.66 -13.10 -4.85
C ASP A 33 8.62 -14.20 -5.12
N HIS A 34 8.15 -14.31 -6.37
CA HIS A 34 7.08 -15.22 -6.82
C HIS A 34 5.72 -14.98 -6.17
N SER A 35 5.51 -13.82 -5.53
CA SER A 35 4.17 -13.35 -5.26
C SER A 35 3.50 -12.84 -6.53
N PHE A 36 2.18 -12.90 -6.57
CA PHE A 36 1.37 -12.37 -7.66
C PHE A 36 0.72 -11.06 -7.24
N LEU A 37 0.49 -10.18 -8.21
CA LEU A 37 -0.12 -8.86 -8.02
C LEU A 37 -1.14 -8.62 -9.11
N GLY A 38 -2.32 -8.12 -8.73
CA GLY A 38 -3.31 -7.63 -9.66
C GLY A 38 -4.05 -6.45 -9.03
N ALA A 39 -4.69 -5.64 -9.86
CA ALA A 39 -5.31 -4.42 -9.40
C ALA A 39 -6.68 -4.17 -10.02
N PHE A 40 -7.45 -3.35 -9.33
CA PHE A 40 -8.76 -2.89 -9.70
C PHE A 40 -8.81 -1.37 -9.64
N SER A 41 -9.66 -0.77 -10.47
CA SER A 41 -10.16 0.60 -10.26
C SER A 41 -11.58 0.56 -9.71
N TYR A 42 -11.98 1.57 -8.94
CA TYR A 42 -13.36 1.70 -8.49
C TYR A 42 -13.80 3.17 -8.40
N PRO A 43 -15.10 3.47 -8.53
CA PRO A 43 -15.63 4.84 -8.42
C PRO A 43 -15.41 5.47 -7.03
N CYS A 44 -15.42 6.81 -6.98
CA CYS A 44 -15.31 7.53 -5.71
C CYS A 44 -16.58 7.42 -4.83
N ASP A 45 -17.71 7.13 -5.43
CA ASP A 45 -19.00 6.93 -4.79
C ASP A 45 -19.35 5.45 -4.62
N ALA A 46 -18.38 4.54 -4.83
CA ALA A 46 -18.59 3.11 -4.68
C ALA A 46 -19.01 2.74 -3.25
N VAL A 47 -20.17 2.09 -3.13
CA VAL A 47 -20.67 1.55 -1.87
C VAL A 47 -20.34 0.07 -1.80
N PHE A 48 -19.60 -0.33 -0.76
CA PHE A 48 -19.24 -1.73 -0.53
C PHE A 48 -20.23 -2.37 0.44
N ASP A 49 -20.78 -3.52 0.09
CA ASP A 49 -21.48 -4.36 1.06
C ASP A 49 -20.45 -4.85 2.09
N ARG A 50 -20.58 -4.34 3.32
CA ARG A 50 -19.66 -4.63 4.41
C ARG A 50 -19.57 -6.12 4.72
N ALA A 51 -20.70 -6.83 4.78
CA ALA A 51 -20.71 -8.25 5.12
C ALA A 51 -20.06 -9.09 4.01
N CYS A 52 -20.31 -8.73 2.75
CA CYS A 52 -19.66 -9.33 1.60
C CYS A 52 -18.15 -9.09 1.62
N LEU A 53 -17.72 -7.83 1.76
CA LEU A 53 -16.32 -7.46 1.77
C LEU A 53 -15.54 -8.12 2.91
N CYS A 54 -16.10 -8.13 4.13
CA CYS A 54 -15.51 -8.85 5.27
C CYS A 54 -15.33 -10.33 4.97
N ARG A 55 -16.37 -11.00 4.47
CA ARG A 55 -16.32 -12.44 4.13
C ARG A 55 -15.26 -12.71 3.07
N GLU A 56 -15.20 -11.89 2.02
CA GLU A 56 -14.24 -12.08 0.94
C GLU A 56 -12.79 -11.89 1.41
N LEU A 57 -12.51 -10.89 2.26
CA LEU A 57 -11.18 -10.68 2.83
C LEU A 57 -10.81 -11.72 3.89
N GLN A 58 -11.76 -12.22 4.70
CA GLN A 58 -11.52 -13.33 5.63
C GLN A 58 -11.19 -14.64 4.93
N ALA A 59 -11.74 -14.84 3.72
CA ALA A 59 -11.41 -16.01 2.92
C ALA A 59 -9.98 -15.96 2.35
N LEU A 60 -9.33 -14.80 2.39
CA LEU A 60 -7.92 -14.65 2.04
C LEU A 60 -7.07 -15.06 3.26
N GLY A 61 -6.19 -16.03 3.07
CA GLY A 61 -5.32 -16.55 4.14
C GLY A 61 -4.00 -15.80 4.27
N SER A 62 -3.00 -16.48 4.85
CA SER A 62 -1.62 -15.98 4.93
C SER A 62 -1.04 -15.65 3.56
N GLY A 63 -0.16 -14.66 3.52
CA GLY A 63 0.53 -14.21 2.30
C GLY A 63 -0.26 -13.23 1.44
N TRP A 64 -1.47 -12.84 1.84
CA TRP A 64 -2.24 -11.82 1.13
C TRP A 64 -1.91 -10.40 1.63
N GLY A 65 -1.83 -9.46 0.70
CA GLY A 65 -1.65 -8.04 0.96
C GLY A 65 -2.58 -7.20 0.09
N LEU A 66 -3.03 -6.08 0.63
CA LEU A 66 -3.91 -5.14 -0.04
C LEU A 66 -3.32 -3.73 0.02
N TRP A 67 -3.41 -3.01 -1.09
CA TRP A 67 -3.07 -1.59 -1.21
C TRP A 67 -4.27 -0.85 -1.80
N CYS A 68 -4.99 -0.10 -0.97
CA CYS A 68 -6.08 0.75 -1.41
C CYS A 68 -5.59 2.19 -1.54
N GLU A 69 -5.67 2.72 -2.75
CA GLU A 69 -5.07 3.98 -3.15
C GLU A 69 -6.12 5.00 -3.56
N ASN A 70 -5.94 6.25 -3.13
CA ASN A 70 -6.56 7.43 -3.75
C ASN A 70 -5.46 8.33 -4.30
N ARG A 71 -5.55 8.62 -5.59
CA ARG A 71 -4.69 9.54 -6.32
C ARG A 71 -5.54 10.59 -6.99
N ASP A 72 -5.74 11.70 -6.30
CA ASP A 72 -6.45 12.86 -6.83
C ASP A 72 -7.84 12.47 -7.40
N GLY A 73 -8.60 11.70 -6.62
CA GLY A 73 -9.94 11.22 -7.00
C GLY A 73 -9.97 9.88 -7.75
N ARG A 74 -8.86 9.45 -8.38
CA ARG A 74 -8.76 8.11 -8.97
C ARG A 74 -8.47 7.08 -7.89
N ARG A 75 -9.31 6.05 -7.79
CA ARG A 75 -9.19 5.02 -6.76
C ARG A 75 -8.81 3.67 -7.32
N TYR A 76 -7.88 3.02 -6.65
CA TYR A 76 -7.38 1.71 -7.01
C TYR A 76 -7.29 0.79 -5.80
N ALA A 77 -7.48 -0.50 -6.00
CA ALA A 77 -7.21 -1.52 -5.01
C ALA A 77 -6.30 -2.56 -5.66
N ALA A 78 -5.09 -2.74 -5.13
CA ALA A 78 -4.17 -3.77 -5.58
C ALA A 78 -4.10 -4.88 -4.55
N PHE A 79 -4.30 -6.11 -5.00
CA PHE A 79 -4.18 -7.31 -4.20
C PHE A 79 -2.89 -8.01 -4.59
N SER A 80 -2.13 -8.47 -3.61
CA SER A 80 -0.98 -9.32 -3.83
C SER A 80 -1.08 -10.58 -3.00
N TRP A 81 -0.56 -11.67 -3.51
CA TRP A 81 -0.59 -12.97 -2.85
C TRP A 81 0.73 -13.68 -3.02
N LEU A 82 1.37 -14.04 -1.91
CA LEU A 82 2.53 -14.92 -1.86
C LEU A 82 2.07 -16.36 -1.57
N PRO A 83 2.17 -17.30 -2.53
CA PRO A 83 1.82 -18.69 -2.30
C PRO A 83 2.66 -19.31 -1.19
N GLN A 84 2.00 -19.95 -0.22
CA GLN A 84 2.69 -20.69 0.85
C GLN A 84 3.21 -22.05 0.38
N ALA A 85 2.53 -22.64 -0.60
CA ALA A 85 2.91 -23.88 -1.26
C ALA A 85 2.73 -23.68 -2.77
N PRO A 86 3.79 -23.28 -3.50
CA PRO A 86 3.69 -22.99 -4.92
C PRO A 86 3.23 -24.22 -5.73
N GLY A 87 2.34 -23.99 -6.69
CA GLY A 87 1.82 -24.97 -7.62
C GLY A 87 2.05 -24.60 -9.08
N ASP A 88 1.63 -25.47 -10.00
CA ASP A 88 1.89 -25.30 -11.43
C ASP A 88 1.06 -24.17 -12.10
N ASP A 89 -0.06 -23.76 -11.50
CA ASP A 89 -1.00 -22.75 -12.02
C ASP A 89 -1.30 -21.65 -10.98
N ASP A 90 -0.30 -21.20 -10.23
CA ASP A 90 -0.51 -20.18 -9.20
C ASP A 90 -1.03 -18.85 -9.79
N ALA A 91 -0.50 -18.44 -10.95
CA ALA A 91 -0.97 -17.27 -11.66
C ALA A 91 -2.46 -17.37 -12.04
N GLY A 92 -2.89 -18.52 -12.57
CA GLY A 92 -4.28 -18.76 -12.92
C GLY A 92 -5.19 -18.90 -11.69
N HIS A 93 -4.69 -19.48 -10.59
CA HIS A 93 -5.40 -19.50 -9.32
C HIS A 93 -5.66 -18.08 -8.82
N PHE A 94 -4.62 -17.26 -8.77
CA PHE A 94 -4.71 -15.87 -8.36
C PHE A 94 -5.69 -15.07 -9.24
N ASP A 95 -5.60 -15.24 -10.58
CA ASP A 95 -6.50 -14.60 -11.53
C ASP A 95 -7.97 -14.93 -11.28
N ARG A 96 -8.29 -16.19 -10.98
CA ARG A 96 -9.65 -16.65 -10.62
C ARG A 96 -10.15 -16.05 -9.31
N VAL A 97 -9.29 -15.91 -8.31
CA VAL A 97 -9.65 -15.23 -7.06
C VAL A 97 -9.98 -13.77 -7.32
N LEU A 98 -9.17 -13.07 -8.12
CA LEU A 98 -9.44 -11.67 -8.50
C LEU A 98 -10.72 -11.53 -9.33
N ALA A 99 -11.03 -12.49 -10.20
CA ALA A 99 -12.29 -12.51 -10.94
C ALA A 99 -13.50 -12.61 -9.99
N ARG A 100 -13.46 -13.52 -9.00
CA ARG A 100 -14.49 -13.65 -7.97
C ARG A 100 -14.70 -12.35 -7.18
N LEU A 101 -13.61 -11.67 -6.82
CA LEU A 101 -13.69 -10.39 -6.11
C LEU A 101 -14.40 -9.32 -6.95
N ALA A 102 -14.11 -9.23 -8.26
CA ALA A 102 -14.80 -8.30 -9.16
C ALA A 102 -16.28 -8.62 -9.40
N GLU A 103 -16.67 -9.88 -9.31
CA GLU A 103 -18.08 -10.29 -9.43
C GLU A 103 -18.91 -9.90 -8.20
N GLN A 104 -18.28 -9.86 -7.02
CA GLN A 104 -18.97 -9.63 -5.75
C GLN A 104 -18.85 -8.22 -5.20
N LEU A 105 -17.83 -7.46 -5.63
CA LEU A 105 -17.52 -6.12 -5.14
C LEU A 105 -17.57 -5.12 -6.31
N PRO A 106 -17.78 -3.82 -6.05
CA PRO A 106 -17.81 -2.77 -7.08
C PRO A 106 -16.38 -2.45 -7.58
N LEU A 107 -15.64 -3.46 -8.02
CA LEU A 107 -14.25 -3.41 -8.44
C LEU A 107 -14.14 -3.76 -9.93
N ARG A 108 -13.55 -2.87 -10.73
CA ARG A 108 -13.23 -3.15 -12.14
C ARG A 108 -11.78 -3.58 -12.27
N ARG A 109 -11.55 -4.82 -12.69
CA ARG A 109 -10.23 -5.37 -13.02
C ARG A 109 -9.45 -4.47 -13.98
N LEU A 110 -8.16 -4.29 -13.70
CA LEU A 110 -7.20 -3.70 -14.64
C LEU A 110 -6.49 -4.81 -15.43
N TYR A 111 -6.28 -4.59 -16.73
CA TYR A 111 -5.58 -5.52 -17.62
C TYR A 111 -4.50 -4.81 -18.44
N ALA A 112 -3.46 -5.56 -18.76
CA ALA A 112 -2.35 -5.21 -19.64
C ALA A 112 -1.84 -3.79 -19.39
N GLY A 113 -2.03 -2.90 -20.36
CA GLY A 113 -1.58 -1.51 -20.27
C GLY A 113 -2.21 -0.74 -19.11
N GLU A 114 -3.45 -1.01 -18.70
CA GLU A 114 -4.05 -0.33 -17.56
C GLU A 114 -3.36 -0.71 -16.24
N LEU A 115 -3.04 -1.99 -16.08
CA LEU A 115 -2.32 -2.49 -14.92
C LEU A 115 -0.88 -1.95 -14.91
N LEU A 116 -0.18 -1.97 -16.05
CA LEU A 116 1.15 -1.39 -16.17
C LEU A 116 1.17 0.12 -15.93
N GLN A 117 0.14 0.85 -16.41
CA GLN A 117 -0.01 2.28 -16.14
C GLN A 117 -0.17 2.54 -14.65
N TYR A 118 -1.01 1.75 -13.96
CA TYR A 118 -1.18 1.84 -12.51
C TYR A 118 0.14 1.60 -11.75
N LEU A 119 0.90 0.56 -12.12
CA LEU A 119 2.19 0.28 -11.50
C LEU A 119 3.21 1.39 -11.77
N PHE A 120 3.32 1.83 -13.03
CA PHE A 120 4.16 2.96 -13.42
C PHE A 120 3.85 4.20 -12.56
N GLU A 121 2.57 4.54 -12.49
CA GLU A 121 2.07 5.64 -11.68
C GLU A 121 2.45 5.49 -10.20
N SER A 122 2.53 4.29 -9.64
CA SER A 122 2.92 4.10 -8.22
C SER A 122 4.35 4.54 -7.89
N ILE A 123 5.23 4.58 -8.90
CA ILE A 123 6.66 4.93 -8.75
C ILE A 123 7.06 6.19 -9.53
N ALA A 124 6.14 6.73 -10.33
CA ALA A 124 6.34 7.88 -11.21
C ALA A 124 5.36 9.01 -10.85
N THR A 125 5.77 10.24 -11.13
CA THR A 125 4.93 11.41 -10.82
C THR A 125 4.24 12.00 -12.05
N LYS A 126 4.85 12.00 -13.25
CA LYS A 126 4.21 12.41 -14.52
C LYS A 126 4.90 11.81 -15.76
N LYS A 127 4.37 10.72 -16.31
CA LYS A 127 4.71 10.26 -17.67
C LYS A 127 3.64 9.33 -18.23
N GLU A 128 3.44 9.41 -19.53
CA GLU A 128 2.78 8.35 -20.29
C GLU A 128 3.84 7.36 -20.78
N MET A 129 3.53 6.07 -20.73
CA MET A 129 4.42 5.00 -21.18
C MET A 129 3.77 4.23 -22.34
N ALA A 130 4.55 3.97 -23.39
CA ALA A 130 4.19 2.97 -24.38
C ALA A 130 4.55 1.59 -23.85
N PHE A 131 3.57 0.70 -23.71
CA PHE A 131 3.80 -0.62 -23.12
C PHE A 131 4.43 -1.59 -24.13
N PRO A 132 5.40 -2.41 -23.70
CA PRO A 132 6.04 -3.37 -24.58
C PRO A 132 5.12 -4.53 -24.91
N ALA A 133 5.28 -5.10 -26.11
CA ALA A 133 4.56 -6.30 -26.53
C ALA A 133 4.91 -7.53 -25.67
N ILE A 134 6.09 -7.53 -25.03
CA ILE A 134 6.57 -8.59 -24.13
C ILE A 134 6.74 -7.97 -22.73
N PRO A 135 5.81 -8.25 -21.79
CA PRO A 135 5.84 -7.65 -20.46
C PRO A 135 6.73 -8.46 -19.50
N MET A 136 8.05 -8.42 -19.71
CA MET A 136 9.06 -9.02 -18.82
C MET A 136 10.11 -7.99 -18.41
N TYR A 137 10.73 -8.18 -17.24
CA TYR A 137 11.64 -7.21 -16.60
C TYR A 137 10.93 -5.90 -16.27
N LEU A 138 9.74 -6.03 -15.67
CA LEU A 138 8.84 -4.91 -15.40
C LEU A 138 9.45 -3.88 -14.44
N ASP A 139 10.24 -4.29 -13.47
CA ASP A 139 11.02 -3.39 -12.62
C ASP A 139 11.92 -2.44 -13.43
N ALA A 140 12.71 -2.98 -14.36
CA ALA A 140 13.59 -2.20 -15.22
C ALA A 140 12.82 -1.38 -16.25
N LEU A 141 11.79 -1.95 -16.88
CA LEU A 141 10.98 -1.28 -17.90
C LEU A 141 10.18 -0.10 -17.32
N LEU A 142 9.51 -0.31 -16.20
CA LEU A 142 8.66 0.71 -15.58
C LEU A 142 9.50 1.85 -14.98
N SER A 143 10.71 1.56 -14.52
CA SER A 143 11.64 2.60 -14.04
C SER A 143 12.45 3.28 -15.16
N LEU A 144 12.35 2.80 -16.41
CA LEU A 144 13.18 3.26 -17.51
C LEU A 144 12.93 4.74 -17.84
N GLY A 145 14.03 5.51 -17.93
CA GLY A 145 13.98 6.92 -18.27
C GLY A 145 13.36 7.80 -17.18
N GLN A 146 13.30 7.29 -15.95
CA GLN A 146 13.09 8.06 -14.73
C GLN A 146 14.41 8.19 -13.97
N THR A 147 14.57 9.27 -13.22
CA THR A 147 15.75 9.53 -12.39
C THR A 147 15.39 9.43 -10.92
N TYR A 148 16.12 8.59 -10.20
CA TYR A 148 15.91 8.35 -8.78
C TYR A 148 17.12 8.77 -7.97
N LYS A 149 16.88 9.44 -6.83
CA LYS A 149 17.88 9.60 -5.77
C LYS A 149 17.23 9.12 -4.48
N LEU A 150 17.67 7.94 -4.02
CA LEU A 150 17.15 7.30 -2.83
C LEU A 150 18.26 7.31 -1.78
N LYS A 151 18.19 8.25 -0.86
CA LYS A 151 19.07 8.31 0.31
C LYS A 151 18.21 8.32 1.56
N PRO A 152 18.77 7.95 2.73
CA PRO A 152 18.11 8.25 3.98
C PRO A 152 17.68 9.72 3.97
N GLN A 153 16.43 9.98 4.34
CA GLN A 153 15.82 11.32 4.42
C GLN A 153 15.60 12.09 3.10
N GLU A 154 16.01 11.54 1.96
CA GLU A 154 15.98 12.25 0.68
C GLU A 154 15.52 11.30 -0.43
N ILE A 155 14.32 11.53 -0.95
CA ILE A 155 13.75 10.79 -2.08
C ILE A 155 13.50 11.82 -3.19
N HIS A 156 14.19 11.64 -4.32
CA HIS A 156 13.88 12.36 -5.55
C HIS A 156 13.44 11.40 -6.63
N VAL A 157 12.37 11.78 -7.33
CA VAL A 157 11.87 11.12 -8.54
C VAL A 157 11.71 12.18 -9.61
N ASP A 158 12.45 12.10 -10.70
CA ASP A 158 12.40 13.06 -11.82
C ASP A 158 12.57 14.52 -11.38
N GLY A 159 13.49 14.73 -10.44
CA GLY A 159 13.79 16.05 -9.87
C GLY A 159 12.76 16.56 -8.85
N LEU A 160 11.63 15.88 -8.68
CA LEU A 160 10.65 16.17 -7.64
C LEU A 160 11.09 15.53 -6.32
N GLN A 161 11.01 16.29 -5.24
CA GLN A 161 11.22 15.81 -3.89
C GLN A 161 9.94 15.13 -3.40
N VAL A 162 10.07 13.90 -2.91
CA VAL A 162 8.97 13.07 -2.42
C VAL A 162 9.08 12.96 -0.90
N THR A 163 7.95 13.10 -0.21
CA THR A 163 7.82 12.83 1.23
C THR A 163 6.66 11.89 1.48
N VAL A 164 6.81 11.02 2.47
CA VAL A 164 5.76 10.14 2.97
C VAL A 164 5.41 10.57 4.38
N ILE A 165 4.13 10.84 4.63
CA ILE A 165 3.58 11.09 5.96
C ILE A 165 2.81 9.84 6.38
N VAL A 166 3.18 9.26 7.53
CA VAL A 166 2.45 8.13 8.11
C VAL A 166 1.29 8.68 8.93
N LEU A 167 0.09 8.26 8.57
CA LEU A 167 -1.14 8.61 9.26
C LEU A 167 -1.48 7.48 10.22
N ASN A 168 -1.43 7.76 11.52
CA ASN A 168 -1.69 6.73 12.54
C ASN A 168 -3.20 6.55 12.73
N GLY A 169 -3.64 5.29 12.72
CA GLY A 169 -5.04 4.93 12.89
C GLY A 169 -5.88 5.07 11.61
N PHE A 170 -7.20 5.09 11.79
CA PHE A 170 -8.16 5.19 10.69
C PHE A 170 -8.67 6.62 10.56
N LEU A 171 -8.83 7.07 9.31
CA LEU A 171 -9.20 8.44 8.98
C LEU A 171 -10.66 8.60 8.54
N GLU A 172 -11.52 7.63 8.85
CA GLU A 172 -12.89 7.49 8.32
C GLU A 172 -13.67 8.81 8.28
N GLU A 173 -13.68 9.55 9.38
CA GLU A 173 -14.44 10.79 9.49
C GLU A 173 -13.77 12.02 8.86
N CYS A 174 -12.46 11.97 8.58
CA CYS A 174 -11.69 13.12 8.10
C CYS A 174 -11.09 12.96 6.70
N VAL A 175 -11.08 11.73 6.15
CA VAL A 175 -10.34 11.41 4.93
C VAL A 175 -10.84 12.22 3.74
N GLY A 176 -12.16 12.41 3.62
CA GLY A 176 -12.76 13.27 2.60
C GLY A 176 -12.33 14.73 2.75
N ARG A 177 -12.34 15.27 3.97
CA ARG A 177 -11.87 16.65 4.25
C ARG A 177 -10.37 16.80 3.98
N LEU A 178 -9.55 15.80 4.31
CA LEU A 178 -8.13 15.79 3.99
C LEU A 178 -7.90 15.86 2.47
N TYR A 179 -8.60 15.03 1.69
CA TYR A 179 -8.46 15.03 0.24
C TYR A 179 -8.98 16.32 -0.39
N ALA A 180 -10.08 16.87 0.11
CA ALA A 180 -10.58 18.19 -0.31
C ALA A 180 -9.55 19.30 -0.01
N PHE A 181 -8.97 19.31 1.19
CA PHE A 181 -7.91 20.23 1.59
C PHE A 181 -6.68 20.13 0.67
N LEU A 182 -6.19 18.92 0.41
CA LEU A 182 -5.05 18.68 -0.48
C LEU A 182 -5.34 19.18 -1.90
N SER A 183 -6.55 18.94 -2.40
CA SER A 183 -7.00 19.38 -3.73
C SER A 183 -7.11 20.90 -3.81
N GLU A 184 -7.73 21.55 -2.83
CA GLU A 184 -7.85 23.02 -2.74
C GLU A 184 -6.48 23.69 -2.71
N LYS A 185 -5.54 23.11 -1.97
CA LYS A 185 -4.15 23.58 -1.88
C LYS A 185 -3.29 23.20 -3.08
N THR A 186 -3.83 22.48 -4.06
CA THR A 186 -3.08 21.96 -5.23
C THR A 186 -1.84 21.15 -4.84
N ILE A 187 -1.92 20.43 -3.71
CA ILE A 187 -0.83 19.57 -3.23
C ILE A 187 -1.00 18.20 -3.91
N PRO A 188 -0.07 17.79 -4.81
CA PRO A 188 -0.20 16.51 -5.47
C PRO A 188 0.06 15.39 -4.47
N PHE A 189 -0.82 14.40 -4.43
CA PHE A 189 -0.76 13.33 -3.45
C PHE A 189 -1.12 11.97 -4.02
N ARG A 190 -0.67 10.94 -3.30
CA ARG A 190 -1.07 9.56 -3.42
C ARG A 190 -1.24 9.02 -2.00
N SER A 191 -2.48 8.74 -1.62
CA SER A 191 -2.82 8.20 -0.31
C SER A 191 -3.00 6.70 -0.42
N VAL A 192 -2.22 5.92 0.32
CA VAL A 192 -2.19 4.46 0.24
C VAL A 192 -2.49 3.86 1.61
N ARG A 193 -3.51 3.03 1.69
CA ARG A 193 -3.79 2.18 2.84
C ARG A 193 -3.32 0.78 2.51
N ARG A 194 -2.29 0.34 3.21
CA ARG A 194 -1.70 -0.98 3.06
C ARG A 194 -2.17 -1.86 4.22
N PHE A 195 -2.61 -3.06 3.89
CA PHE A 195 -3.00 -4.06 4.86
C PHE A 195 -2.41 -5.42 4.48
N LEU A 196 -1.50 -5.94 5.30
CA LEU A 196 -0.93 -7.28 5.14
C LEU A 196 -1.68 -8.22 6.05
N LEU A 197 -2.45 -9.14 5.48
CA LEU A 197 -3.34 -10.01 6.23
C LEU A 197 -2.54 -11.07 6.98
N LEU A 198 -2.96 -11.31 8.22
CA LEU A 198 -2.47 -12.39 9.06
C LEU A 198 -3.64 -13.33 9.36
N THR A 199 -3.32 -14.62 9.38
CA THR A 199 -4.21 -15.62 9.97
C THR A 199 -4.32 -15.41 11.48
N GLU A 200 -5.34 -15.99 12.09
CA GLU A 200 -5.53 -15.97 13.55
C GLU A 200 -4.28 -16.46 14.30
N ALA A 201 -3.65 -17.54 13.80
CA ALA A 201 -2.44 -18.11 14.40
C ALA A 201 -1.24 -17.15 14.29
N GLU A 202 -1.03 -16.53 13.13
CA GLU A 202 0.05 -15.56 12.93
C GLU A 202 -0.16 -14.29 13.75
N ALA A 203 -1.39 -13.79 13.83
CA ALA A 203 -1.75 -12.64 14.65
C ALA A 203 -1.51 -12.91 16.14
N ALA A 204 -1.88 -14.10 16.63
CA ALA A 204 -1.61 -14.50 18.01
C ALA A 204 -0.11 -14.58 18.30
N GLU A 205 0.69 -15.12 17.36
CA GLU A 205 2.14 -15.15 17.48
C GLU A 205 2.75 -13.74 17.51
N GLU A 206 2.33 -12.86 16.61
CA GLU A 206 2.79 -11.47 16.55
C GLU A 206 2.44 -10.70 17.82
N ALA A 207 1.19 -10.81 18.29
CA ALA A 207 0.75 -10.18 19.53
C ALA A 207 1.60 -10.63 20.72
N ASN A 208 1.86 -11.94 20.83
CA ASN A 208 2.72 -12.49 21.86
C ASN A 208 4.15 -11.94 21.76
N ARG A 209 4.71 -11.85 20.55
CA ARG A 209 6.05 -11.30 20.32
C ARG A 209 6.15 -9.84 20.74
N TYR A 210 5.19 -9.01 20.34
CA TYR A 210 5.13 -7.59 20.67
C TYR A 210 4.95 -7.37 22.18
N MET A 211 4.03 -8.11 22.80
CA MET A 211 3.74 -8.00 24.23
C MET A 211 4.85 -8.60 25.12
N ALA A 212 5.67 -9.53 24.63
CA ALA A 212 6.68 -10.22 25.44
C ALA A 212 7.63 -9.26 26.18
N GLY A 213 8.02 -8.16 25.53
CA GLY A 213 8.88 -7.13 26.13
C GLY A 213 8.13 -6.14 27.03
N TRP A 214 6.93 -5.74 26.63
CA TRP A 214 6.14 -4.68 27.30
C TRP A 214 5.38 -5.18 28.53
N CYS A 215 4.89 -6.43 28.49
CA CYS A 215 3.93 -6.97 29.44
C CYS A 215 4.55 -7.94 30.45
N LYS A 216 5.85 -8.24 30.38
CA LYS A 216 6.56 -9.22 31.23
C LYS A 216 6.27 -9.10 32.73
N ASN A 217 6.03 -7.88 33.23
CA ASN A 217 5.65 -7.59 34.61
C ASN A 217 4.40 -6.69 34.74
N ARG A 218 3.61 -6.54 33.67
CA ARG A 218 2.49 -5.57 33.61
C ARG A 218 1.15 -6.26 33.32
N LYS A 219 0.73 -7.13 34.26
CA LYS A 219 -0.48 -7.95 34.12
C LYS A 219 -1.79 -7.16 33.98
N THR A 220 -1.82 -5.91 34.41
CA THR A 220 -2.99 -5.02 34.28
C THR A 220 -3.08 -4.34 32.91
N ILE A 221 -1.97 -4.21 32.19
CA ILE A 221 -1.91 -3.57 30.86
C ILE A 221 -2.13 -4.61 29.76
N ALA A 222 -1.68 -5.85 29.96
CA ALA A 222 -1.81 -6.89 28.95
C ALA A 222 -3.25 -7.08 28.41
N PRO A 223 -4.31 -7.07 29.24
CA PRO A 223 -5.68 -7.16 28.74
C PRO A 223 -6.14 -5.93 27.93
N LEU A 224 -5.54 -4.76 28.14
CA LEU A 224 -5.87 -3.52 27.41
C LEU A 224 -5.24 -3.47 26.01
N LEU A 225 -4.21 -4.29 25.78
CA LEU A 225 -3.51 -4.39 24.50
C LEU A 225 -3.84 -5.71 23.78
N ALA A 226 -4.68 -6.55 24.39
CA ALA A 226 -5.10 -7.81 23.81
C ALA A 226 -6.05 -7.54 22.64
N TYR A 227 -5.79 -8.21 21.52
CA TYR A 227 -6.72 -8.28 20.41
C TYR A 227 -7.93 -9.13 20.82
N GLU A 228 -9.09 -8.83 20.24
CA GLU A 228 -10.28 -9.61 20.50
C GLU A 228 -10.12 -11.00 19.89
N ASP A 229 -10.50 -12.03 20.66
CA ASP A 229 -10.64 -13.39 20.17
C ASP A 229 -11.90 -13.49 19.28
N ASN A 230 -11.79 -12.95 18.07
CA ASN A 230 -12.86 -12.88 17.11
C ASN A 230 -12.34 -13.22 15.70
N PRO A 231 -12.54 -14.46 15.24
CA PRO A 231 -12.08 -14.90 13.93
C PRO A 231 -12.81 -14.20 12.77
N GLN A 232 -13.89 -13.45 13.05
CA GLN A 232 -14.61 -12.66 12.06
C GLN A 232 -14.00 -11.27 11.82
N LYS A 233 -12.92 -10.90 12.51
CA LYS A 233 -12.26 -9.61 12.28
C LYS A 233 -10.91 -9.82 11.61
N PRO A 234 -10.73 -9.35 10.36
CA PRO A 234 -9.43 -9.40 9.69
C PRO A 234 -8.37 -8.71 10.54
N CYS A 235 -7.23 -9.37 10.72
CA CYS A 235 -6.09 -8.87 11.47
C CYS A 235 -4.87 -8.78 10.55
N GLY A 236 -4.02 -7.79 10.76
CA GLY A 236 -2.88 -7.60 9.87
C GLY A 236 -2.07 -6.36 10.16
N PHE A 237 -0.92 -6.24 9.50
CA PHE A 237 -0.12 -5.02 9.56
C PHE A 237 -0.77 -3.94 8.72
N TYR A 238 -1.13 -2.82 9.35
CA TYR A 238 -1.79 -1.71 8.70
C TYR A 238 -0.90 -0.47 8.65
N ALA A 239 -0.80 0.14 7.48
CA ALA A 239 -0.14 1.44 7.31
C ALA A 239 -0.95 2.35 6.39
N HIS A 240 -1.21 3.58 6.83
CA HIS A 240 -1.77 4.63 5.97
C HIS A 240 -0.67 5.63 5.61
N LEU A 241 -0.26 5.61 4.35
CA LEU A 241 0.88 6.33 3.81
C LEU A 241 0.38 7.43 2.88
N LEU A 242 0.59 8.70 3.24
CA LEU A 242 0.33 9.83 2.36
C LEU A 242 1.64 10.26 1.69
N VAL A 243 1.78 9.89 0.43
CA VAL A 243 2.89 10.32 -0.42
C VAL A 243 2.52 11.64 -1.07
N HIS A 244 3.35 12.66 -0.95
CA HIS A 244 3.19 13.93 -1.67
C HIS A 244 4.55 14.43 -2.14
N TRP A 245 4.55 15.31 -3.14
CA TRP A 245 5.79 15.75 -3.77
C TRP A 245 5.76 17.18 -4.27
N CYS A 246 6.95 17.77 -4.42
CA CYS A 246 7.11 19.13 -4.92
C CYS A 246 8.49 19.28 -5.60
N SER A 247 8.60 20.19 -6.57
CA SER A 247 9.89 20.51 -7.21
C SER A 247 10.83 21.29 -6.29
N GLU A 248 10.29 22.05 -5.34
CA GLU A 248 11.07 22.90 -4.44
C GLU A 248 11.00 22.40 -2.99
N ARG A 249 12.17 22.29 -2.34
CA ARG A 249 12.29 21.82 -0.95
C ARG A 249 11.50 22.68 0.04
N ALA A 250 11.61 24.01 -0.09
CA ALA A 250 10.96 24.93 0.83
C ALA A 250 9.44 24.79 0.76
N ALA A 251 8.89 24.73 -0.45
CA ALA A 251 7.47 24.47 -0.68
C ALA A 251 7.05 23.10 -0.14
N LEU A 252 7.83 22.03 -0.35
CA LEU A 252 7.52 20.70 0.20
C LEU A 252 7.41 20.73 1.73
N VAL A 253 8.37 21.35 2.41
CA VAL A 253 8.38 21.50 3.87
C VAL A 253 7.17 22.29 4.35
N GLN A 254 6.83 23.38 3.65
CA GLN A 254 5.62 24.16 3.94
C GLN A 254 4.36 23.31 3.80
N GLN A 255 4.19 22.62 2.66
CA GLN A 255 3.05 21.74 2.40
C GLN A 255 2.93 20.63 3.44
N SER A 256 4.04 19.95 3.80
CA SER A 256 4.03 18.96 4.89
C SER A 256 3.60 19.58 6.22
N GLY A 257 4.02 20.82 6.49
CA GLY A 257 3.62 21.56 7.69
C GLY A 257 2.12 21.87 7.71
N GLU A 258 1.55 22.31 6.58
CA GLU A 258 0.13 22.57 6.42
C GLU A 258 -0.70 21.29 6.59
N ILE A 259 -0.27 20.17 6.01
CA ILE A 259 -0.93 18.86 6.18
C ILE A 259 -0.92 18.43 7.65
N LYS A 260 0.24 18.50 8.32
CA LYS A 260 0.36 18.13 9.74
C LYS A 260 -0.51 19.02 10.63
N LYS A 261 -0.59 20.31 10.32
CA LYS A 261 -1.45 21.26 11.04
C LYS A 261 -2.92 20.88 10.87
N PHE A 262 -3.36 20.63 9.64
CA PHE A 262 -4.72 20.18 9.37
C PHE A 262 -5.06 18.91 10.17
N LEU A 263 -4.20 17.90 10.14
CA LEU A 263 -4.41 16.64 10.85
C LEU A 263 -4.49 16.87 12.37
N LEU A 264 -3.61 17.71 12.92
CA LEU A 264 -3.63 18.04 14.35
C LEU A 264 -4.93 18.76 14.75
N GLU A 265 -5.45 19.65 13.91
CA GLU A 265 -6.75 20.32 14.12
C GLU A 265 -7.93 19.35 14.08
N GLN A 266 -7.79 18.21 13.38
CA GLN A 266 -8.76 17.10 13.40
C GLN A 266 -8.51 16.10 14.53
N GLY A 267 -7.58 16.38 15.46
CA GLY A 267 -7.24 15.48 16.58
C GLY A 267 -6.38 14.28 16.18
N LEU A 268 -5.82 14.27 14.98
CA LEU A 268 -5.07 13.15 14.43
C LEU A 268 -3.57 13.37 14.55
N LEU A 269 -2.89 12.37 15.08
CA LEU A 269 -1.44 12.35 15.16
C LEU A 269 -0.89 11.79 13.86
N ALA A 270 -0.24 12.66 13.09
CA ALA A 270 0.65 12.23 12.02
C ALA A 270 2.09 12.35 12.48
N HIS A 271 2.86 11.30 12.24
CA HIS A 271 4.30 11.39 12.30
C HIS A 271 4.84 11.32 10.88
N SER A 272 5.65 12.30 10.51
CA SER A 272 6.61 12.09 9.45
C SER A 272 7.73 11.27 10.07
N GLU A 273 7.74 9.97 9.80
CA GLU A 273 9.01 9.24 9.80
C GLU A 273 9.82 9.79 8.61
N HIS A 274 10.33 11.01 8.78
CA HIS A 274 11.50 11.42 8.06
C HIS A 274 12.49 10.28 8.29
N LEU A 275 12.95 9.62 7.23
CA LEU A 275 14.32 9.11 7.07
C LEU A 275 14.44 7.85 6.21
N GLN A 276 13.37 7.12 5.85
CA GLN A 276 13.54 5.82 5.17
C GLN A 276 12.81 5.72 3.82
N PRO A 277 13.54 5.51 2.71
CA PRO A 277 12.96 5.11 1.42
C PRO A 277 12.02 3.90 1.52
N GLU A 278 12.19 3.07 2.56
CA GLU A 278 11.33 1.95 2.90
C GLU A 278 9.83 2.32 3.00
N LEU A 279 9.48 3.50 3.53
CA LEU A 279 8.08 3.94 3.59
C LEU A 279 7.49 4.19 2.21
N TRP A 280 8.29 4.75 1.29
CA TRP A 280 7.87 4.94 -0.08
C TRP A 280 7.70 3.60 -0.79
N PHE A 281 8.63 2.66 -0.56
CA PHE A 281 8.50 1.29 -1.06
C PHE A 281 7.31 0.52 -0.46
N ALA A 282 6.94 0.76 0.79
CA ALA A 282 5.74 0.19 1.39
C ALA A 282 4.46 0.69 0.68
N ALA A 283 4.48 1.90 0.14
CA ALA A 283 3.39 2.41 -0.68
C ALA A 283 3.37 1.76 -2.09
N VAL A 284 4.46 1.15 -2.56
CA VAL A 284 4.52 0.47 -3.87
C VAL A 284 3.80 -0.90 -3.77
N PRO A 285 2.80 -1.17 -4.63
CA PRO A 285 2.01 -2.39 -4.55
C PRO A 285 2.85 -3.65 -4.83
N GLY A 286 2.60 -4.72 -4.07
CA GLY A 286 3.33 -5.98 -4.15
C GLY A 286 4.62 -6.03 -3.32
N ASN A 287 5.01 -4.94 -2.67
CA ASN A 287 6.21 -4.93 -1.84
C ASN A 287 5.88 -5.36 -0.40
N PHE A 288 5.93 -6.66 -0.10
CA PHE A 288 5.59 -7.21 1.23
C PHE A 288 6.58 -6.83 2.32
N ARG A 289 7.86 -6.64 1.99
CA ARG A 289 8.94 -6.58 2.98
C ARG A 289 9.26 -5.18 3.49
N ALA A 290 8.72 -4.15 2.82
CA ALA A 290 8.90 -2.77 3.25
C ALA A 290 7.98 -2.44 4.45
N TYR A 291 8.49 -1.71 5.43
CA TYR A 291 7.79 -1.16 6.58
C TYR A 291 7.01 -2.20 7.40
N LEU A 292 7.67 -3.31 7.74
CA LEU A 292 7.11 -4.36 8.62
C LEU A 292 7.11 -3.98 10.12
N VAL A 293 7.39 -2.72 10.44
CA VAL A 293 7.28 -2.15 11.79
C VAL A 293 5.91 -1.51 12.05
N ALA A 294 5.02 -1.51 11.05
CA ALA A 294 3.67 -1.01 11.16
C ALA A 294 2.89 -1.72 12.29
N PRO A 295 1.98 -1.03 12.99
CA PRO A 295 1.18 -1.68 14.02
C PRO A 295 0.30 -2.77 13.41
N MET A 296 0.21 -3.91 14.09
CA MET A 296 -0.82 -4.90 13.81
C MET A 296 -2.17 -4.33 14.28
N LEU A 297 -3.18 -4.33 13.42
CA LEU A 297 -4.53 -3.88 13.73
C LEU A 297 -5.54 -4.98 13.39
N GLN A 298 -6.56 -5.07 14.22
CA GLN A 298 -7.77 -5.85 13.97
C GLN A 298 -8.86 -4.88 13.54
N ILE A 299 -9.42 -5.09 12.35
CA ILE A 299 -10.31 -4.13 11.69
C ILE A 299 -11.76 -4.61 11.77
N ASP A 300 -12.63 -3.79 12.35
CA ASP A 300 -14.07 -4.07 12.48
C ASP A 300 -14.83 -3.90 11.17
N ASP A 301 -14.48 -2.87 10.41
CA ASP A 301 -15.05 -2.58 9.11
C ASP A 301 -13.93 -2.39 8.09
N VAL A 302 -13.74 -3.37 7.22
CA VAL A 302 -12.69 -3.31 6.19
C VAL A 302 -13.01 -2.34 5.06
N SER A 303 -14.25 -1.82 4.96
CA SER A 303 -14.60 -0.81 3.96
C SER A 303 -13.79 0.49 4.12
N ILE A 304 -13.28 0.73 5.33
CA ILE A 304 -12.44 1.88 5.69
C ILE A 304 -11.13 1.90 4.87
N LEU A 305 -10.66 0.72 4.43
CA LEU A 305 -9.52 0.59 3.54
C LEU A 305 -9.81 1.20 2.16
N PHE A 306 -11.06 1.14 1.69
CA PHE A 306 -11.45 1.62 0.36
C PHE A 306 -11.85 3.10 0.35
N GLY A 307 -12.12 3.68 1.53
CA GLY A 307 -12.34 5.12 1.73
C GLY A 307 -13.74 5.58 1.37
N GLY A 308 -14.74 5.12 2.13
CA GLY A 308 -16.09 5.66 2.07
C GLY A 308 -16.10 7.16 2.41
N GLU A 309 -16.69 7.98 1.55
CA GLU A 309 -16.96 9.39 1.82
C GLU A 309 -18.29 9.52 2.56
N THR A 310 -18.35 9.05 3.81
CA THR A 310 -19.38 9.49 4.76
C THR A 310 -18.76 10.54 5.65
N GLY A 311 -18.59 11.76 5.11
CA GLY A 311 -17.96 12.86 5.85
C GLY A 311 -17.94 14.22 5.16
N ALA A 312 -18.51 14.33 3.96
CA ALA A 312 -19.03 15.61 3.50
C ALA A 312 -20.40 15.78 4.16
N ASP A 313 -20.46 16.48 5.29
CA ASP A 313 -21.74 17.04 5.74
C ASP A 313 -22.34 17.80 4.55
N PRO A 314 -23.58 17.50 4.12
CA PRO A 314 -24.29 18.44 3.28
C PRO A 314 -24.48 19.71 4.11
N VAL A 315 -23.98 20.82 3.58
CA VAL A 315 -24.17 22.18 4.10
C VAL A 315 -25.61 22.40 4.58
#